data_AF-A0A1B6YJI1-F1
#
_entry.id   AF-A0A1B6YJI1-F1
#
_cell.length_a   1.000
_cell.length_b   1.000
_cell.length_c   1.000
_cell.angle_alpha   90.00
_cell.angle_beta   90.00
_cell.angle_gamma   90.00
#
_symmetry.space_group_name_H-M   'P 1'
#
loop_
_entity.id
_entity.type
_entity.pdbx_description
1 polymer ?
#
loop_
_entity_poly.entity_id
_entity_poly.type
_entity_poly.pdbx_seq_one_letter_code
_entity_poly.pdbx_strand_id
1 'polypeptide(L)'
;MSQGPCPKTLFALLICLPLLAACGAVVTPIAYLKQKDRITEPVIGQDPFIQEVAARFGFMAVLSEMVYYRKPAVNDRPCEAPATHAGMLKLPAGKQGKWTRAANIPGVNFCLDDPSGVFYETFLYTTPDNMVREAVIVFRGTEGPSLRDWSANLFNVTGIEPAQYRRARQELEKVFEAFEKPRYKDAAIHAAGHSLGGGLAQQAGYRFSRIKTVYAFNSSPVTNWTWLAWDNQITQNWPVIYRLFHTGEALDPIRNAATAITTTRFNRYDIGIQLEEKSRIGGHAMDIIACGLARIVAEAGRKDNAHGYTAHYAGRDVYDGPFCAAYRKTEIGTPDQS
;
A
#
# COMPACT_ATOMS: atom_id res chain seq x y z
N MET A 1 35.48 53.69 -1.08
CA MET A 1 35.55 53.26 0.34
C MET A 1 34.19 52.71 0.71
N SER A 2 34.07 51.37 0.75
CA SER A 2 32.81 50.66 1.04
C SER A 2 32.75 50.36 2.54
N GLN A 3 31.73 50.88 3.23
CA GLN A 3 31.50 50.58 4.65
C GLN A 3 30.84 49.20 4.75
N GLY A 4 31.62 48.21 5.19
CA GLY A 4 31.11 46.87 5.49
C GLY A 4 30.18 46.88 6.71
N PRO A 5 29.16 46.01 6.74
CA PRO A 5 28.21 45.94 7.85
C PRO A 5 28.91 45.57 9.16
N CYS A 6 28.50 46.27 10.22
CA CYS A 6 29.00 46.14 11.59
C CYS A 6 28.77 44.71 12.14
N PRO A 7 29.76 44.05 12.77
CA PRO A 7 29.68 42.66 13.22
C PRO A 7 28.72 42.42 14.41
N LYS A 8 28.10 43.46 14.97
CA LYS A 8 27.19 43.34 16.12
C LYS A 8 25.80 42.83 15.76
N THR A 9 25.36 42.99 14.50
CA THR A 9 24.03 42.55 14.06
C THR A 9 23.99 41.05 13.74
N LEU A 10 25.13 40.45 13.36
CA LEU A 10 25.22 39.01 13.06
C LEU A 10 25.23 38.14 14.33
N PHE A 11 25.76 38.67 15.44
CA PHE A 11 25.85 37.95 16.71
C PHE A 11 24.51 37.85 17.45
N ALA A 12 23.63 38.85 17.31
CA ALA A 12 22.29 38.83 17.90
C ALA A 12 21.34 37.83 17.20
N LEU A 13 21.49 37.64 15.88
CA LEU A 13 20.67 36.68 15.12
C LEU A 13 21.03 35.21 15.43
N LEU A 14 22.31 34.93 15.70
CA LEU A 14 22.80 33.58 16.06
C LEU A 14 22.40 33.12 17.47
N ILE A 15 22.13 34.06 18.39
CA ILE A 15 21.69 33.73 19.77
C ILE A 15 20.16 33.61 19.87
N CYS A 16 19.40 34.32 19.03
CA CYS A 16 17.93 34.23 19.04
C CYS A 16 17.36 33.01 18.30
N LEU A 17 18.06 32.48 17.30
CA LEU A 17 17.65 31.28 16.56
C LEU A 17 17.50 30.02 17.44
N PRO A 18 18.41 29.70 18.38
CA PRO A 18 18.21 28.58 19.29
C PRO A 18 17.12 28.85 20.33
N LEU A 19 16.86 30.10 20.75
CA LEU A 19 15.82 30.40 21.76
C LEU A 19 14.40 30.28 21.21
N LEU A 20 14.18 30.57 19.92
CA LEU A 20 12.88 30.40 19.25
C LEU A 20 12.58 28.93 18.90
N ALA A 21 13.62 28.09 18.72
CA ALA A 21 13.47 26.66 18.45
C ALA A 21 13.57 25.76 19.71
N ALA A 22 14.22 26.22 20.79
CA ALA A 22 14.54 25.39 21.95
C ALA A 22 13.31 24.98 22.77
N CYS A 23 12.29 25.83 22.91
CA CYS A 23 11.09 25.43 23.64
C CYS A 23 10.34 24.32 22.90
N GLY A 24 10.15 24.43 21.58
CA GLY A 24 9.51 23.37 20.80
C GLY A 24 10.34 22.07 20.78
N ALA A 25 11.66 22.17 20.60
CA ALA A 25 12.55 21.02 20.48
C ALA A 25 12.75 20.26 21.81
N VAL A 26 12.57 20.89 22.97
CA VAL A 26 12.67 20.25 24.29
C VAL A 26 11.31 19.84 24.82
N VAL A 27 10.28 20.68 24.64
CA VAL A 27 8.92 20.39 25.13
C VAL A 27 8.27 19.29 24.29
N THR A 28 8.54 19.18 22.98
CA THR A 28 7.93 18.13 22.15
C THR A 28 8.39 16.73 22.54
N PRO A 29 9.70 16.44 22.73
CA PRO A 29 10.14 15.14 23.25
C PRO A 29 9.62 14.86 24.66
N ILE A 30 9.60 15.86 25.55
CA ILE A 30 9.07 15.69 26.92
C ILE A 30 7.57 15.42 26.88
N ALA A 31 6.80 16.14 26.07
CA ALA A 31 5.37 15.93 25.88
C ALA A 31 5.11 14.56 25.24
N TYR A 32 5.90 14.17 24.23
CA TYR A 32 5.85 12.84 23.63
C TYR A 32 6.13 11.73 24.65
N LEU A 33 7.12 11.91 25.53
CA LEU A 33 7.45 10.96 26.59
C LEU A 33 6.38 10.93 27.70
N LYS A 34 5.79 12.07 28.05
CA LYS A 34 4.76 12.20 29.11
C LYS A 34 3.34 11.86 28.65
N GLN A 35 3.02 12.08 27.38
CA GLN A 35 1.71 11.84 26.77
C GLN A 35 1.72 10.66 25.82
N LYS A 36 2.72 9.78 25.91
CA LYS A 36 2.89 8.62 25.05
C LYS A 36 1.55 7.88 24.93
N ASP A 37 0.95 8.01 23.74
CA ASP A 37 -0.26 7.32 23.30
C ASP A 37 -1.49 7.45 24.21
N ARG A 38 -1.96 8.68 24.46
CA ARG A 38 -3.31 8.91 25.06
C ARG A 38 -4.47 8.48 24.17
N ILE A 39 -4.24 8.23 22.89
CA ILE A 39 -5.23 7.61 22.00
C ILE A 39 -4.96 6.10 22.05
N THR A 40 -5.45 5.46 23.11
CA THR A 40 -5.39 4.00 23.28
C THR A 40 -6.47 3.31 22.45
N GLU A 41 -7.57 4.01 22.17
CA GLU A 41 -8.68 3.47 21.40
C GLU A 41 -8.80 4.22 20.06
N PRO A 42 -8.75 3.51 18.91
CA PRO A 42 -8.97 4.13 17.62
C PRO A 42 -10.42 4.61 17.52
N VAL A 43 -10.63 5.88 17.12
CA VAL A 43 -11.97 6.40 16.79
C VAL A 43 -12.36 5.85 15.42
N ILE A 44 -12.83 4.60 15.40
CA ILE A 44 -13.19 3.93 14.16
C ILE A 44 -14.58 4.40 13.71
N GLY A 45 -14.70 4.76 12.43
CA GLY A 45 -15.99 4.81 11.74
C GLY A 45 -16.76 6.12 11.81
N GLN A 46 -16.49 7.03 12.76
CA GLN A 46 -17.25 8.29 12.88
C GLN A 46 -16.56 9.52 12.26
N ASP A 47 -15.25 9.49 12.08
CA ASP A 47 -14.50 10.59 11.48
C ASP A 47 -14.77 10.68 9.95
N PRO A 48 -15.30 11.81 9.43
CA PRO A 48 -15.51 11.99 8.01
C PRO A 48 -14.25 11.77 7.16
N PHE A 49 -13.08 12.14 7.67
CA PHE A 49 -11.81 11.93 6.96
C PHE A 49 -11.51 10.44 6.83
N ILE A 50 -11.61 9.66 7.92
CA ILE A 50 -11.33 8.22 7.86
C ILE A 50 -12.37 7.48 7.01
N GLN A 51 -13.62 7.94 6.99
CA GLN A 51 -14.65 7.41 6.09
C GLN A 51 -14.30 7.67 4.61
N GLU A 52 -13.78 8.85 4.27
CA GLU A 52 -13.33 9.15 2.91
C GLU A 52 -12.12 8.30 2.50
N VAL A 53 -11.14 8.16 3.40
CA VAL A 53 -10.00 7.26 3.22
C VAL A 53 -10.50 5.83 2.98
N ALA A 54 -11.41 5.32 3.81
CA ALA A 54 -11.94 3.97 3.67
C ALA A 54 -12.74 3.78 2.37
N ALA A 55 -13.60 4.73 2.02
CA ALA A 55 -14.37 4.71 0.78
C ALA A 55 -13.47 4.69 -0.46
N ARG A 56 -12.32 5.37 -0.40
CA ARG A 56 -11.37 5.48 -1.51
C ARG A 56 -10.39 4.30 -1.60
N PHE A 57 -9.88 3.83 -0.47
CA PHE A 57 -8.75 2.90 -0.43
C PHE A 57 -9.11 1.49 0.05
N GLY A 58 -10.29 1.30 0.66
CA GLY A 58 -10.67 0.04 1.29
C GLY A 58 -10.59 -1.16 0.35
N PHE A 59 -11.10 -1.03 -0.88
CA PHE A 59 -11.04 -2.15 -1.83
C PHE A 59 -9.62 -2.51 -2.24
N MET A 60 -8.78 -1.51 -2.51
CA MET A 60 -7.39 -1.73 -2.91
C MET A 60 -6.57 -2.34 -1.76
N ALA A 61 -6.90 -1.99 -0.51
CA ALA A 61 -6.32 -2.60 0.67
C ALA A 61 -6.75 -4.07 0.79
N VAL A 62 -8.04 -4.38 0.61
CA VAL A 62 -8.54 -5.76 0.60
C VAL A 62 -7.84 -6.60 -0.47
N LEU A 63 -7.74 -6.10 -1.70
CA LEU A 63 -7.02 -6.81 -2.76
C LEU A 63 -5.54 -7.04 -2.40
N SER A 64 -4.90 -6.06 -1.76
CA SER A 64 -3.49 -6.15 -1.32
C SER A 64 -3.26 -7.17 -0.20
N GLU A 65 -4.25 -7.42 0.67
CA GLU A 65 -4.20 -8.51 1.65
C GLU A 65 -4.54 -9.86 0.98
N MET A 66 -5.46 -9.90 0.00
CA MET A 66 -5.85 -11.14 -0.69
C MET A 66 -4.70 -11.87 -1.38
N VAL A 67 -3.65 -11.16 -1.78
CA VAL A 67 -2.47 -11.77 -2.43
C VAL A 67 -1.51 -12.45 -1.46
N TYR A 68 -1.71 -12.39 -0.13
CA TYR A 68 -0.87 -13.08 0.86
C TYR A 68 -1.28 -14.52 1.16
N TYR A 69 -2.34 -15.05 0.53
CA TYR A 69 -2.76 -16.46 0.56
C TYR A 69 -2.34 -17.25 1.82
N ARG A 70 -2.79 -16.85 3.02
CA ARG A 70 -2.23 -17.36 4.29
C ARG A 70 -2.40 -18.88 4.54
N LYS A 71 -3.02 -19.64 3.62
CA LYS A 71 -3.19 -21.11 3.66
C LYS A 71 -3.36 -21.73 2.26
N PRO A 72 -2.34 -21.77 1.39
CA PRO A 72 -2.42 -22.65 0.22
C PRO A 72 -2.38 -24.09 0.74
N ALA A 73 -3.12 -25.03 0.13
CA ALA A 73 -2.81 -26.43 0.34
C ALA A 73 -1.34 -26.67 -0.10
N VAL A 74 -0.67 -27.69 0.45
CA VAL A 74 0.77 -27.96 0.25
C VAL A 74 1.19 -28.08 -1.24
N ASN A 75 0.23 -28.23 -2.16
CA ASN A 75 0.45 -28.32 -3.60
C ASN A 75 -0.27 -27.23 -4.42
N ASP A 76 -0.86 -26.22 -3.78
CA ASP A 76 -1.55 -25.14 -4.50
C ASP A 76 -0.53 -24.19 -5.12
N ARG A 77 -0.54 -24.10 -6.45
CA ARG A 77 0.10 -23.02 -7.18
C ARG A 77 -0.93 -21.89 -7.33
N PRO A 78 -0.75 -20.74 -6.64
CA PRO A 78 -1.80 -19.72 -6.53
C PRO A 78 -2.33 -19.23 -7.89
N CYS A 79 -1.46 -19.23 -8.91
CA CYS A 79 -1.78 -18.77 -10.25
C CYS A 79 -2.44 -19.81 -11.17
N GLU A 80 -2.47 -21.10 -10.80
CA GLU A 80 -3.02 -22.16 -11.68
C GLU A 80 -4.52 -22.36 -11.50
N ALA A 81 -5.06 -22.11 -10.31
CA ALA A 81 -6.49 -22.23 -10.05
C ALA A 81 -7.03 -21.14 -9.09
N PRO A 82 -6.87 -19.85 -9.42
CA PRO A 82 -7.18 -18.73 -8.54
C PRO A 82 -8.65 -18.62 -8.10
N ALA A 83 -9.58 -19.38 -8.70
CA ALA A 83 -11.00 -19.38 -8.33
C ALA A 83 -11.39 -20.52 -7.36
N THR A 84 -10.55 -21.54 -7.18
CA THR A 84 -10.92 -22.77 -6.46
C THR A 84 -10.31 -22.91 -5.07
N HIS A 85 -9.38 -22.05 -4.67
CA HIS A 85 -8.80 -22.12 -3.33
C HIS A 85 -9.87 -21.87 -2.24
N ALA A 86 -10.03 -22.85 -1.36
CA ALA A 86 -10.94 -22.74 -0.22
C ALA A 86 -10.52 -21.58 0.69
N GLY A 87 -11.49 -20.78 1.15
CA GLY A 87 -11.24 -19.64 2.04
C GLY A 87 -10.86 -18.32 1.35
N MET A 88 -10.81 -18.27 0.02
CA MET A 88 -10.64 -17.00 -0.69
C MET A 88 -11.87 -16.11 -0.59
N LEU A 89 -11.62 -14.81 -0.46
CA LEU A 89 -12.65 -13.78 -0.51
C LEU A 89 -13.34 -13.79 -1.88
N LYS A 90 -14.67 -13.92 -1.89
CA LYS A 90 -15.48 -13.87 -3.11
C LYS A 90 -15.55 -12.45 -3.63
N LEU A 91 -14.89 -12.12 -4.74
CA LEU A 91 -14.85 -10.77 -5.32
C LEU A 91 -16.24 -10.14 -5.62
N PRO A 92 -16.38 -8.80 -5.62
CA PRO A 92 -17.68 -8.16 -5.82
C PRO A 92 -18.26 -8.45 -7.20
N ALA A 93 -19.56 -8.74 -7.25
CA ALA A 93 -20.31 -8.94 -8.48
C ALA A 93 -21.67 -8.28 -8.37
N GLY A 94 -22.12 -7.64 -9.46
CA GLY A 94 -23.40 -6.96 -9.55
C GLY A 94 -23.92 -6.93 -10.98
N LYS A 95 -25.07 -6.27 -11.17
CA LYS A 95 -25.73 -6.18 -12.49
C LYS A 95 -24.86 -5.45 -13.54
N GLN A 96 -24.02 -4.52 -13.09
CA GLN A 96 -23.18 -3.68 -13.95
C GLN A 96 -21.85 -4.34 -14.32
N GLY A 97 -21.49 -5.45 -13.68
CA GLY A 97 -20.23 -6.13 -13.90
C GLY A 97 -19.75 -6.90 -12.67
N LYS A 98 -18.61 -7.55 -12.81
CA LYS A 98 -18.02 -8.38 -11.76
C LYS A 98 -16.51 -8.27 -11.75
N TRP A 99 -15.95 -8.30 -10.55
CA TRP A 99 -14.53 -8.48 -10.32
C TRP A 99 -14.16 -9.96 -10.42
N THR A 100 -13.09 -10.25 -11.14
CA THR A 100 -12.54 -11.59 -11.33
C THR A 100 -11.02 -11.55 -11.28
N ARG A 101 -10.40 -12.64 -10.83
CA ARG A 101 -8.97 -12.85 -10.99
C ARG A 101 -8.68 -13.17 -12.45
N ALA A 102 -7.70 -12.50 -13.06
CA ALA A 102 -7.33 -12.74 -14.44
C ALA A 102 -6.61 -14.08 -14.56
N ALA A 103 -7.09 -14.93 -15.47
CA ALA A 103 -6.39 -16.17 -15.81
C ALA A 103 -5.18 -15.87 -16.69
N ASN A 104 -4.10 -16.62 -16.49
CA ASN A 104 -2.97 -16.61 -17.40
C ASN A 104 -3.41 -17.09 -18.79
N ILE A 105 -2.85 -16.46 -19.82
CA ILE A 105 -3.06 -16.85 -21.22
C ILE A 105 -1.71 -17.19 -21.85
N PRO A 106 -1.66 -17.90 -22.99
CA PRO A 106 -0.40 -18.23 -23.63
C PRO A 106 0.50 -17.00 -23.82
N GLY A 107 1.70 -17.03 -23.22
CA GLY A 107 2.68 -15.95 -23.29
C GLY A 107 2.46 -14.76 -22.35
N VAL A 108 1.38 -14.70 -21.57
CA VAL A 108 1.08 -13.58 -20.67
C VAL A 108 0.67 -14.10 -19.29
N ASN A 109 1.47 -13.72 -18.29
CA ASN A 109 1.23 -14.06 -16.89
C ASN A 109 0.46 -12.89 -16.23
N PHE A 110 -0.86 -13.01 -16.10
CA PHE A 110 -1.63 -12.07 -15.30
C PHE A 110 -1.53 -12.35 -13.80
N CYS A 111 -1.14 -13.56 -13.43
CA CYS A 111 -0.67 -13.96 -12.12
C CYS A 111 0.72 -14.58 -12.26
N LEU A 112 1.65 -14.12 -11.43
CA LEU A 112 3.01 -14.63 -11.34
C LEU A 112 3.31 -15.04 -9.90
N ASP A 113 3.85 -16.24 -9.74
CA ASP A 113 4.49 -16.72 -8.51
C ASP A 113 5.86 -17.27 -8.91
N ASP A 114 6.91 -16.46 -8.72
CA ASP A 114 8.24 -16.73 -9.25
C ASP A 114 9.20 -17.12 -8.11
N PRO A 115 10.12 -18.10 -8.32
CA PRO A 115 11.10 -18.51 -7.31
C PRO A 115 12.01 -17.38 -6.79
N SER A 116 12.14 -16.27 -7.52
CA SER A 116 12.83 -15.07 -7.03
C SER A 116 12.09 -14.35 -5.89
N GLY A 117 10.87 -14.77 -5.56
CA GLY A 117 10.00 -14.18 -4.55
C GLY A 117 9.10 -13.06 -5.09
N VAL A 118 9.08 -12.84 -6.41
CA VAL A 118 8.08 -11.95 -7.03
C VAL A 118 6.74 -12.66 -7.06
N PHE A 119 5.74 -12.00 -6.51
CA PHE A 119 4.36 -12.41 -6.67
C PHE A 119 3.49 -11.22 -7.04
N TYR A 120 2.67 -11.38 -8.06
CA TYR A 120 1.58 -10.46 -8.33
C TYR A 120 0.38 -11.19 -8.92
N GLU A 121 -0.76 -10.53 -8.82
CA GLU A 121 -1.99 -11.00 -9.42
C GLU A 121 -2.80 -9.83 -9.99
N THR A 122 -3.41 -10.05 -11.15
CA THR A 122 -4.25 -9.06 -11.81
C THR A 122 -5.72 -9.35 -11.56
N PHE A 123 -6.45 -8.36 -11.06
CA PHE A 123 -7.90 -8.38 -10.90
C PHE A 123 -8.54 -7.56 -12.00
N LEU A 124 -9.64 -8.04 -12.58
CA LEU A 124 -10.34 -7.40 -13.69
C LEU A 124 -11.80 -7.15 -13.30
N TYR A 125 -12.28 -5.94 -13.52
CA TYR A 125 -13.70 -5.65 -13.52
C TYR A 125 -14.24 -5.77 -14.95
N THR A 126 -15.08 -6.77 -15.16
CA THR A 126 -15.67 -7.11 -16.46
C THR A 126 -17.16 -6.79 -16.49
N THR A 127 -17.60 -6.06 -17.52
CA THR A 127 -19.00 -5.73 -17.76
C THR A 127 -19.78 -6.89 -18.41
N PRO A 128 -21.12 -6.86 -18.46
CA PRO A 128 -21.93 -7.94 -19.05
C PRO A 128 -21.64 -8.25 -20.52
N ASP A 129 -21.18 -7.26 -21.28
CA ASP A 129 -20.70 -7.38 -22.68
C ASP A 129 -19.26 -7.94 -22.79
N ASN A 130 -18.70 -8.43 -21.68
CA ASN A 130 -17.37 -9.05 -21.61
C ASN A 130 -16.19 -8.09 -21.86
N MET A 131 -16.43 -6.77 -21.76
CA MET A 131 -15.38 -5.74 -21.81
C MET A 131 -14.75 -5.53 -20.43
N VAL A 132 -13.45 -5.24 -20.39
CA VAL A 132 -12.77 -4.88 -19.14
C VAL A 132 -12.78 -3.37 -18.99
N ARG A 133 -13.36 -2.88 -17.90
CA ARG A 133 -13.40 -1.43 -17.59
C ARG A 133 -12.35 -1.02 -16.57
N GLU A 134 -11.90 -1.96 -15.76
CA GLU A 134 -10.89 -1.70 -14.75
C GLU A 134 -9.99 -2.92 -14.55
N ALA A 135 -8.71 -2.69 -14.31
CA ALA A 135 -7.75 -3.71 -13.94
C ALA A 135 -6.88 -3.23 -12.79
N VAL A 136 -6.56 -4.13 -11.85
CA VAL A 136 -5.67 -3.84 -10.72
C VAL A 136 -4.59 -4.92 -10.66
N ILE A 137 -3.33 -4.52 -10.81
CA ILE A 137 -2.19 -5.40 -10.63
C ILE A 137 -1.72 -5.27 -9.19
N VAL A 138 -1.81 -6.36 -8.43
CA VAL A 138 -1.57 -6.34 -6.99
C VAL A 138 -0.33 -7.15 -6.69
N PHE A 139 0.68 -6.50 -6.12
CA PHE A 139 1.96 -7.12 -5.77
C PHE A 139 1.96 -7.53 -4.30
N ARG A 140 2.34 -8.78 -4.04
CA ARG A 140 2.59 -9.26 -2.67
C ARG A 140 3.93 -8.73 -2.18
N GLY A 141 4.01 -8.40 -0.90
CA GLY A 141 5.29 -8.16 -0.23
C GLY A 141 5.95 -9.45 0.26
N THR A 142 6.98 -9.31 1.08
CA THR A 142 7.65 -10.47 1.69
C THR A 142 6.84 -11.01 2.88
N GLU A 143 6.71 -12.33 2.96
CA GLU A 143 6.18 -13.04 4.14
C GLU A 143 7.36 -13.39 5.07
N GLY A 144 7.44 -12.78 6.26
CA GLY A 144 8.47 -13.14 7.25
C GLY A 144 8.73 -12.10 8.34
N PRO A 145 9.30 -12.50 9.51
CA PRO A 145 9.51 -11.62 10.67
C PRO A 145 10.61 -10.56 10.48
N SER A 146 11.37 -10.61 9.39
CA SER A 146 12.56 -9.78 9.18
C SER A 146 12.36 -8.67 8.13
N LEU A 147 11.17 -8.07 8.04
CA LEU A 147 10.90 -6.94 7.13
C LEU A 147 11.91 -5.79 7.29
N ARG A 148 12.37 -5.56 8.53
CA ARG A 148 13.46 -4.61 8.81
C ARG A 148 14.76 -5.04 8.15
N ASP A 149 15.17 -6.29 8.30
CA ASP A 149 16.41 -6.81 7.73
C ASP A 149 16.31 -6.87 6.21
N TRP A 150 15.15 -7.22 5.67
CA TRP A 150 14.87 -7.15 4.24
C TRP A 150 15.01 -5.72 3.71
N SER A 151 14.39 -4.74 4.37
CA SER A 151 14.50 -3.34 3.95
C SER A 151 15.94 -2.82 4.09
N ALA A 152 16.64 -3.15 5.17
CA ALA A 152 18.02 -2.77 5.40
C ALA A 152 18.98 -3.40 4.38
N ASN A 153 18.78 -4.68 4.04
CA ASN A 153 19.52 -5.35 2.98
C ASN A 153 19.26 -4.72 1.62
N LEU A 154 18.01 -4.30 1.36
CA LEU A 154 17.63 -3.62 0.12
C LEU A 154 18.22 -2.20 0.03
N PHE A 155 18.32 -1.50 1.15
CA PHE A 155 18.98 -0.19 1.24
C PHE A 155 20.50 -0.28 1.10
N ASN A 156 21.11 -1.37 1.57
CA ASN A 156 22.55 -1.61 1.49
C ASN A 156 22.98 -2.20 0.14
N VAL A 157 22.13 -2.27 -0.88
CA VAL A 157 22.53 -2.81 -2.18
C VAL A 157 23.44 -1.83 -2.91
N THR A 158 24.67 -2.29 -3.11
CA THR A 158 25.87 -1.64 -3.63
C THR A 158 25.78 -1.25 -5.11
N GLY A 159 24.71 -0.60 -5.55
CA GLY A 159 24.56 -0.22 -6.95
C GLY A 159 24.16 -1.41 -7.84
N ILE A 160 23.28 -2.30 -7.39
CA ILE A 160 22.68 -3.36 -8.22
C ILE A 160 21.15 -3.29 -8.12
N GLU A 161 20.43 -3.27 -9.25
CA GLU A 161 18.96 -3.36 -9.28
C GLU A 161 18.51 -4.69 -8.65
N PRO A 162 17.60 -4.70 -7.65
CA PRO A 162 17.18 -5.94 -7.03
C PRO A 162 16.43 -6.83 -8.04
N ALA A 163 16.77 -8.13 -8.08
CA ALA A 163 16.27 -9.07 -9.09
C ALA A 163 14.73 -9.12 -9.18
N GLN A 164 14.04 -8.97 -8.04
CA GLN A 164 12.58 -8.95 -7.98
C GLN A 164 11.94 -7.80 -8.77
N TYR A 165 12.55 -6.61 -8.70
CA TYR A 165 12.08 -5.42 -9.41
C TYR A 165 12.27 -5.56 -10.92
N ARG A 166 13.43 -6.05 -11.35
CA ARG A 166 13.73 -6.37 -12.75
C ARG A 166 12.77 -7.42 -13.30
N ARG A 167 12.59 -8.52 -12.58
CA ARG A 167 11.74 -9.65 -12.98
C ARG A 167 10.29 -9.22 -13.12
N ALA A 168 9.76 -8.48 -12.14
CA ALA A 168 8.41 -7.92 -12.22
C ALA A 168 8.25 -7.00 -13.45
N ARG A 169 9.22 -6.10 -13.70
CA ARG A 169 9.19 -5.20 -14.87
C ARG A 169 9.14 -5.97 -16.19
N GLN A 170 10.00 -6.97 -16.37
CA GLN A 170 10.07 -7.78 -17.59
C GLN A 170 8.77 -8.56 -17.84
N GLU A 171 8.17 -9.14 -16.81
CA GLU A 171 6.91 -9.87 -16.98
C GLU A 171 5.73 -8.93 -17.25
N LEU A 172 5.73 -7.74 -16.66
CA LEU A 172 4.69 -6.75 -16.89
C LEU A 172 4.69 -6.18 -18.31
N GLU A 173 5.83 -6.14 -19.01
CA GLU A 173 5.86 -5.69 -20.42
C GLU A 173 4.87 -6.51 -21.27
N LYS A 174 4.83 -7.84 -21.08
CA LYS A 174 3.88 -8.73 -21.77
C LYS A 174 2.42 -8.49 -21.33
N VAL A 175 2.21 -8.17 -20.06
CA VAL A 175 0.87 -7.84 -19.52
C VAL A 175 0.34 -6.55 -20.15
N PHE A 176 1.19 -5.51 -20.24
CA PHE A 176 0.80 -4.25 -20.87
C PHE A 176 0.61 -4.37 -22.37
N GLU A 177 1.39 -5.18 -23.08
CA GLU A 177 1.11 -5.55 -24.47
C GLU A 177 -0.27 -6.22 -24.63
N ALA A 178 -0.64 -7.11 -23.70
CA ALA A 178 -1.96 -7.72 -23.69
C ALA A 178 -3.08 -6.70 -23.45
N PHE A 179 -2.82 -5.67 -22.64
CA PHE A 179 -3.77 -4.60 -22.38
C PHE A 179 -4.02 -3.69 -23.59
N GLU A 180 -3.23 -3.74 -24.65
CA GLU A 180 -3.50 -3.00 -25.89
C GLU A 180 -4.56 -3.68 -26.77
N LYS A 181 -4.96 -4.92 -26.45
CA LYS A 181 -6.01 -5.64 -27.19
C LYS A 181 -7.39 -4.99 -26.97
N PRO A 182 -8.32 -5.06 -27.95
CA PRO A 182 -9.62 -4.36 -27.89
C PRO A 182 -10.41 -4.56 -26.59
N ARG A 183 -10.36 -5.76 -26.02
CA ARG A 183 -11.03 -6.11 -24.75
C ARG A 183 -10.61 -5.24 -23.56
N TYR A 184 -9.36 -4.77 -23.53
CA TYR A 184 -8.73 -4.10 -22.39
C TYR A 184 -8.33 -2.65 -22.67
N LYS A 185 -8.43 -2.22 -23.93
CA LYS A 185 -7.89 -0.94 -24.39
C LYS A 185 -8.38 0.24 -23.56
N ASP A 186 -9.67 0.24 -23.22
CA ASP A 186 -10.30 1.33 -22.45
C ASP A 186 -10.32 1.10 -20.92
N ALA A 187 -9.66 0.04 -20.44
CA ALA A 187 -9.62 -0.26 -19.01
C ALA A 187 -8.79 0.79 -18.26
N ALA A 188 -9.31 1.27 -17.12
CA ALA A 188 -8.50 2.00 -16.15
C ALA A 188 -7.60 0.99 -15.41
N ILE A 189 -6.28 1.15 -15.55
CA ILE A 189 -5.31 0.22 -14.96
C ILE A 189 -4.71 0.86 -13.71
N HIS A 190 -4.70 0.10 -12.62
CA HIS A 190 -4.16 0.47 -11.33
C HIS A 190 -3.09 -0.53 -10.89
N ALA A 191 -2.21 -0.08 -10.02
CA ALA A 191 -1.29 -0.97 -9.30
C ALA A 191 -1.50 -0.82 -7.80
N ALA A 192 -1.43 -1.92 -7.06
CA ALA A 192 -1.53 -1.89 -5.61
C ALA A 192 -0.51 -2.84 -4.98
N GLY A 193 -0.17 -2.59 -3.72
CA GLY A 193 0.65 -3.55 -2.98
C GLY A 193 1.07 -3.06 -1.61
N HIS A 194 1.53 -4.00 -0.80
CA HIS A 194 1.93 -3.79 0.57
C HIS A 194 3.44 -4.00 0.77
N SER A 195 4.09 -3.23 1.65
CA SER A 195 5.52 -3.42 1.98
C SER A 195 6.41 -3.36 0.72
N LEU A 196 7.18 -4.42 0.42
CA LEU A 196 7.87 -4.63 -0.87
C LEU A 196 6.92 -4.50 -2.07
N GLY A 197 5.73 -5.12 -2.00
CA GLY A 197 4.72 -5.04 -3.05
C GLY A 197 4.30 -3.60 -3.36
N GLY A 198 4.23 -2.74 -2.35
CA GLY A 198 3.98 -1.31 -2.57
C GLY A 198 5.13 -0.61 -3.31
N GLY A 199 6.37 -1.07 -3.12
CA GLY A 199 7.53 -0.59 -3.88
C GLY A 199 7.48 -1.04 -5.35
N LEU A 200 7.10 -2.30 -5.60
CA LEU A 200 6.88 -2.84 -6.95
C LEU A 200 5.73 -2.14 -7.67
N ALA A 201 4.64 -1.84 -6.96
CA ALA A 201 3.50 -1.08 -7.50
C ALA A 201 3.93 0.34 -7.91
N GLN A 202 4.75 1.01 -7.10
CA GLN A 202 5.32 2.31 -7.44
C GLN A 202 6.26 2.24 -8.63
N GLN A 203 7.14 1.23 -8.70
CA GLN A 203 7.97 0.98 -9.89
C GLN A 203 7.10 0.89 -11.14
N ALA A 204 6.04 0.08 -11.08
CA ALA A 204 5.13 -0.09 -12.21
C ALA A 204 4.54 1.27 -12.62
N GLY A 205 4.11 2.10 -11.66
CA GLY A 205 3.58 3.44 -11.93
C GLY A 205 4.55 4.38 -12.65
N TYR A 206 5.86 4.30 -12.37
CA TYR A 206 6.88 5.07 -13.11
C TYR A 206 7.21 4.48 -14.48
N ARG A 207 7.14 3.15 -14.61
CA ARG A 207 7.56 2.43 -15.82
C ARG A 207 6.46 2.33 -16.88
N PHE A 208 5.19 2.25 -16.50
CA PHE A 208 4.07 2.01 -17.41
C PHE A 208 3.04 3.14 -17.34
N SER A 209 3.04 4.03 -18.35
CA SER A 209 2.14 5.20 -18.43
C SER A 209 0.65 4.86 -18.50
N ARG A 210 0.29 3.62 -18.84
CA ARG A 210 -1.09 3.10 -18.76
C ARG A 210 -1.60 2.98 -17.32
N ILE A 211 -0.71 2.96 -16.31
CA ILE A 211 -1.11 2.95 -14.90
C ILE A 211 -1.59 4.32 -14.48
N LYS A 212 -2.89 4.41 -14.19
CA LYS A 212 -3.57 5.63 -13.77
C LYS A 212 -3.28 5.98 -12.31
N THR A 213 -3.23 4.98 -11.43
CA THR A 213 -3.05 5.20 -10.00
C THR A 213 -2.33 4.04 -9.34
N VAL A 214 -1.44 4.36 -8.40
CA VAL A 214 -0.75 3.42 -7.53
C VAL A 214 -1.28 3.56 -6.10
N TYR A 215 -1.60 2.43 -5.48
CA TYR A 215 -2.03 2.31 -4.09
C TYR A 215 -1.01 1.51 -3.29
N ALA A 216 -0.17 2.18 -2.52
CA ALA A 216 0.91 1.57 -1.78
C ALA A 216 0.60 1.60 -0.27
N PHE A 217 0.51 0.44 0.35
CA PHE A 217 0.15 0.29 1.76
C PHE A 217 1.38 -0.08 2.59
N ASN A 218 1.62 0.62 3.70
CA ASN A 218 2.80 0.44 4.56
C ASN A 218 4.07 0.18 3.71
N SER A 219 4.24 0.95 2.64
CA SER A 219 5.16 0.58 1.58
C SER A 219 6.60 0.79 2.03
N SER A 220 7.47 -0.12 1.58
CA SER A 220 8.90 0.06 1.69
C SER A 220 9.31 1.38 1.03
N PRO A 221 10.26 2.11 1.62
CA PRO A 221 10.85 3.30 1.00
C PRO A 221 11.59 3.02 -0.33
N VAL A 222 11.96 1.77 -0.61
CA VAL A 222 12.59 1.43 -1.89
C VAL A 222 11.50 1.28 -2.97
N THR A 223 11.63 2.06 -4.04
CA THR A 223 10.66 2.11 -5.16
C THR A 223 11.27 1.75 -6.51
N ASN A 224 12.56 1.38 -6.53
CA ASN A 224 13.40 1.19 -7.72
C ASN A 224 13.46 2.38 -8.69
N TRP A 225 12.99 3.55 -8.28
CA TRP A 225 12.96 4.73 -9.13
C TRP A 225 14.35 5.17 -9.62
N THR A 226 15.36 5.14 -8.75
CA THR A 226 16.73 5.56 -9.11
C THR A 226 17.29 4.71 -10.25
N TRP A 227 17.02 3.41 -10.23
CA TRP A 227 17.40 2.48 -11.29
C TRP A 227 16.68 2.78 -12.59
N LEU A 228 15.34 2.95 -12.54
CA LEU A 228 14.58 3.36 -13.71
C LEU A 228 15.07 4.70 -14.29
N ALA A 229 15.48 5.65 -13.44
CA ALA A 229 16.00 6.94 -13.87
C ALA A 229 17.37 6.80 -14.55
N TRP A 230 18.30 6.04 -13.96
CA TRP A 230 19.62 5.80 -14.54
C TRP A 230 19.55 5.05 -15.88
N ASP A 231 18.65 4.07 -16.00
CA ASP A 231 18.47 3.30 -17.22
C ASP A 231 17.57 3.99 -18.27
N ASN A 232 17.09 5.22 -17.99
CA ASN A 232 16.13 5.96 -18.82
C ASN A 232 14.85 5.16 -19.15
N GLN A 233 14.33 4.43 -18.17
CA GLN A 233 13.15 3.56 -18.29
C GLN A 233 11.87 4.16 -17.68
N ILE A 234 11.95 5.37 -17.10
CA ILE A 234 10.77 6.11 -16.63
C ILE A 234 9.98 6.57 -17.86
N THR A 235 8.73 6.12 -17.97
CA THR A 235 7.81 6.57 -19.03
C THR A 235 6.75 7.52 -18.51
N GLN A 236 6.54 7.52 -17.19
CA GLN A 236 5.61 8.40 -16.49
C GLN A 236 6.35 9.12 -15.37
N ASN A 237 6.63 10.42 -15.57
CA ASN A 237 7.39 11.22 -14.61
C ASN A 237 6.60 11.52 -13.33
N TRP A 238 5.28 11.64 -13.43
CA TRP A 238 4.40 12.09 -12.35
C TRP A 238 3.19 11.16 -12.14
N PRO A 239 3.42 9.86 -11.87
CA PRO A 239 2.34 8.93 -11.57
C PRO A 239 1.56 9.41 -10.35
N VAL A 240 0.24 9.17 -10.35
CA VAL A 240 -0.57 9.39 -9.15
C VAL A 240 -0.32 8.24 -8.18
N ILE A 241 0.35 8.52 -7.07
CA ILE A 241 0.73 7.54 -6.05
C ILE A 241 0.09 7.93 -4.71
N TYR A 242 -0.76 7.07 -4.17
CA TYR A 242 -1.23 7.14 -2.79
C TYR A 242 -0.43 6.17 -1.92
N ARG A 243 0.25 6.70 -0.90
CA ARG A 243 0.96 5.92 0.12
C ARG A 243 0.19 6.02 1.42
N LEU A 244 -0.55 4.97 1.76
CA LEU A 244 -1.29 4.89 3.00
C LEU A 244 -0.47 4.08 4.02
N PHE A 245 -0.31 4.61 5.23
CA PHE A 245 0.44 3.93 6.27
C PHE A 245 -0.22 3.99 7.64
N HIS A 246 -0.12 2.90 8.38
CA HIS A 246 -0.47 2.83 9.79
C HIS A 246 0.67 3.45 10.61
N THR A 247 0.39 4.36 11.54
CA THR A 247 1.48 5.05 12.27
C THR A 247 2.02 4.19 13.41
N GLY A 248 3.33 4.34 13.70
CA GLY A 248 3.98 3.62 14.80
C GLY A 248 4.44 2.19 14.47
N GLU A 249 4.40 1.78 13.21
CA GLU A 249 4.97 0.52 12.71
C GLU A 249 6.51 0.58 12.52
N ALA A 250 7.18 -0.57 12.42
CA ALA A 250 8.64 -0.69 12.46
C ALA A 250 9.42 0.06 11.35
N LEU A 251 8.83 0.24 10.17
CA LEU A 251 9.41 0.93 9.03
C LEU A 251 9.14 2.42 9.02
N ASP A 252 8.29 2.94 9.91
CA ASP A 252 7.89 4.35 9.91
C ASP A 252 9.11 5.29 10.01
N PRO A 253 10.09 5.06 10.90
CA PRO A 253 11.29 5.89 10.97
C PRO A 253 12.13 5.86 9.69
N ILE A 254 12.27 4.68 9.06
CA ILE A 254 13.07 4.50 7.85
C ILE A 254 12.36 5.15 6.65
N ARG A 255 11.04 4.97 6.58
CA ARG A 255 10.19 5.58 5.57
C ARG A 255 10.23 7.10 5.68
N ASN A 256 10.17 7.64 6.89
CA ASN A 256 10.21 9.08 7.13
C ASN A 256 11.57 9.67 6.75
N ALA A 257 12.68 8.98 7.05
CA ALA A 257 14.01 9.36 6.61
C ALA A 257 14.15 9.35 5.08
N ALA A 258 13.73 8.27 4.41
CA ALA A 258 13.80 8.17 2.95
C ALA A 258 12.86 9.17 2.24
N THR A 259 11.68 9.42 2.81
CA THR A 259 10.72 10.40 2.28
C THR A 259 11.25 11.82 2.42
N ALA A 260 11.93 12.15 3.53
CA ALA A 260 12.59 13.44 3.73
C ALA A 260 13.71 13.69 2.70
N ILE A 261 14.45 12.64 2.33
CA ILE A 261 15.54 12.73 1.33
C ILE A 261 14.98 12.77 -0.11
N THR A 262 13.85 12.12 -0.36
CA THR A 262 13.19 12.09 -1.68
C THR A 262 12.01 13.08 -1.77
N THR A 263 12.13 14.21 -1.09
CA THR A 263 11.06 15.20 -0.87
C THR A 263 10.36 15.63 -2.17
N THR A 264 9.03 15.77 -2.07
CA THR A 264 8.04 16.23 -3.07
C THR A 264 8.26 15.80 -4.52
N ARG A 265 7.79 14.60 -4.85
CA ARG A 265 7.48 14.25 -6.24
C ARG A 265 6.03 14.64 -6.51
N PHE A 266 5.76 15.36 -7.59
CA PHE A 266 4.39 15.72 -7.97
C PHE A 266 3.53 14.45 -8.05
N ASN A 267 2.25 14.59 -7.65
CA ASN A 267 1.26 13.52 -7.61
C ASN A 267 1.54 12.35 -6.64
N ARG A 268 2.47 12.52 -5.69
CA ARG A 268 2.63 11.60 -4.55
C ARG A 268 1.92 12.15 -3.31
N TYR A 269 1.04 11.33 -2.71
CA TYR A 269 0.26 11.66 -1.53
C TYR A 269 0.53 10.65 -0.41
N ASP A 270 1.08 11.13 0.69
CA ASP A 270 1.43 10.30 1.86
C ASP A 270 0.36 10.54 2.94
N ILE A 271 -0.35 9.49 3.33
CA ILE A 271 -1.52 9.54 4.23
C ILE A 271 -1.26 8.63 5.43
N GLY A 272 -1.11 9.23 6.61
CA GLY A 272 -0.97 8.50 7.87
C GLY A 272 -2.32 8.28 8.52
N ILE A 273 -2.59 7.04 8.95
CA ILE A 273 -3.81 6.65 9.66
C ILE A 273 -3.47 5.78 10.88
N GLN A 274 -4.38 5.70 11.85
CA GLN A 274 -4.27 4.79 12.98
C GLN A 274 -5.54 3.97 13.10
N LEU A 275 -5.45 2.65 12.93
CA LEU A 275 -6.61 1.74 12.95
C LEU A 275 -6.59 0.76 14.14
N GLU A 276 -5.46 0.67 14.84
CA GLU A 276 -5.23 -0.20 16.00
C GLU A 276 -4.18 0.46 16.92
N GLU A 277 -3.91 -0.10 18.09
CA GLU A 277 -2.78 0.33 18.92
C GLU A 277 -1.44 0.22 18.18
N LYS A 278 -0.48 1.06 18.58
CA LYS A 278 0.86 1.07 17.96
C LYS A 278 1.60 -0.21 18.29
N SER A 279 1.83 -1.03 17.26
CA SER A 279 2.67 -2.23 17.35
C SER A 279 3.71 -2.20 16.24
N ARG A 280 4.99 -2.42 16.60
CA ARG A 280 6.09 -2.39 15.62
C ARG A 280 5.98 -3.51 14.58
N ILE A 281 5.59 -4.71 15.01
CA ILE A 281 5.50 -5.88 14.14
C ILE A 281 4.05 -6.10 13.70
N GLY A 282 3.11 -6.04 14.65
CA GLY A 282 1.68 -6.17 14.35
C GLY A 282 1.18 -5.05 13.43
N GLY A 283 1.51 -3.79 13.73
CA GLY A 283 1.04 -2.59 13.01
C GLY A 283 1.46 -2.51 11.55
N HIS A 284 2.46 -3.29 11.13
CA HIS A 284 2.87 -3.36 9.73
C HIS A 284 2.00 -4.33 8.92
N ALA A 285 1.24 -5.22 9.56
CA ALA A 285 0.48 -6.24 8.86
C ALA A 285 -0.63 -5.64 7.99
N MET A 286 -0.81 -6.20 6.79
CA MET A 286 -1.72 -5.63 5.79
C MET A 286 -3.19 -5.85 6.16
N ASP A 287 -3.50 -6.88 6.95
CA ASP A 287 -4.84 -7.15 7.48
C ASP A 287 -5.34 -6.04 8.41
N ILE A 288 -4.48 -5.34 9.15
CA ILE A 288 -4.90 -4.19 9.95
C ILE A 288 -5.51 -3.10 9.07
N ILE A 289 -4.83 -2.75 7.97
CA ILE A 289 -5.33 -1.74 7.03
C ILE A 289 -6.54 -2.27 6.27
N ALA A 290 -6.46 -3.48 5.72
CA ALA A 290 -7.54 -4.05 4.93
C ALA A 290 -8.83 -4.22 5.75
N CYS A 291 -8.75 -4.82 6.94
CA CYS A 291 -9.90 -5.07 7.80
C CYS A 291 -10.42 -3.81 8.48
N GLY A 292 -9.54 -2.92 8.95
CA GLY A 292 -9.96 -1.66 9.55
C GLY A 292 -10.72 -0.77 8.54
N LEU A 293 -10.21 -0.64 7.30
CA LEU A 293 -10.92 0.12 6.26
C LEU A 293 -12.20 -0.59 5.80
N ALA A 294 -12.20 -1.92 5.67
CA ALA A 294 -13.41 -2.68 5.34
C ALA A 294 -14.50 -2.48 6.40
N ARG A 295 -14.14 -2.49 7.68
CA ARG A 295 -15.06 -2.22 8.79
C ARG A 295 -15.67 -0.84 8.69
N ILE A 296 -14.85 0.19 8.47
CA ILE A 296 -15.34 1.57 8.28
C ILE A 296 -16.29 1.66 7.09
N VAL A 297 -15.99 0.99 5.96
CA VAL A 297 -16.89 0.96 4.81
C VAL A 297 -18.23 0.28 5.15
N ALA A 298 -18.20 -0.82 5.91
CA ALA A 298 -19.39 -1.54 6.32
C ALA A 298 -20.27 -0.69 7.26
N GLU A 299 -19.67 0.00 8.22
CA GLU A 299 -20.35 0.78 9.25
C GLU A 299 -20.81 2.15 8.76
N ALA A 300 -20.03 2.84 7.92
CA ALA A 300 -20.36 4.17 7.42
C ALA A 300 -21.57 4.18 6.47
N GLY A 301 -21.94 3.03 5.90
CA GLY A 301 -23.12 2.89 5.03
C GLY A 301 -23.08 3.74 3.76
N ARG A 302 -21.90 4.21 3.35
CA ARG A 302 -21.70 5.04 2.16
C ARG A 302 -22.04 4.26 0.89
N LYS A 303 -22.66 4.96 -0.07
CA LYS A 303 -23.05 4.40 -1.38
C LYS A 303 -22.01 4.67 -2.48
N ASP A 304 -21.12 5.62 -2.26
CA ASP A 304 -20.19 6.19 -3.23
C ASP A 304 -18.75 5.65 -3.08
N ASN A 305 -18.59 4.44 -2.54
CA ASN A 305 -17.27 3.83 -2.38
C ASN A 305 -16.65 3.52 -3.74
N ALA A 306 -15.34 3.76 -3.86
CA ALA A 306 -14.59 3.55 -5.07
C ALA A 306 -14.61 2.06 -5.49
N HIS A 307 -14.44 1.81 -6.78
CA HIS A 307 -14.24 0.46 -7.34
C HIS A 307 -15.39 -0.53 -7.09
N GLY A 308 -16.59 -0.02 -6.76
CA GLY A 308 -17.78 -0.84 -6.51
C GLY A 308 -17.77 -1.57 -5.17
N TYR A 309 -16.95 -1.13 -4.20
CA TYR A 309 -16.80 -1.75 -2.90
C TYR A 309 -17.91 -1.33 -1.92
N THR A 310 -19.08 -1.95 -2.08
CA THR A 310 -20.28 -1.61 -1.28
C THR A 310 -20.14 -2.00 0.19
N ALA A 311 -20.88 -1.30 1.06
CA ALA A 311 -20.98 -1.63 2.48
C ALA A 311 -21.42 -3.09 2.74
N HIS A 312 -22.33 -3.62 1.92
CA HIS A 312 -22.75 -5.04 2.00
C HIS A 312 -21.58 -6.00 1.77
N TYR A 313 -20.75 -5.71 0.77
CA TYR A 313 -19.59 -6.54 0.47
C TYR A 313 -18.55 -6.46 1.59
N ALA A 314 -18.24 -5.24 2.04
CA ALA A 314 -17.30 -5.02 3.13
C ALA A 314 -17.76 -5.69 4.43
N GLY A 315 -19.06 -5.61 4.76
CA GLY A 315 -19.64 -6.27 5.92
C GLY A 315 -19.47 -7.78 5.86
N ARG A 316 -19.63 -8.41 4.70
CA ARG A 316 -19.38 -9.85 4.54
C ARG A 316 -17.90 -10.21 4.76
N ASP A 317 -16.97 -9.38 4.29
CA ASP A 317 -15.53 -9.61 4.48
C ASP A 317 -15.13 -9.54 5.97
N VAL A 318 -15.76 -8.63 6.71
CA VAL A 318 -15.50 -8.38 8.14
C VAL A 318 -16.23 -9.37 9.04
N TYR A 319 -17.52 -9.58 8.83
CA TYR A 319 -18.41 -10.28 9.77
C TYR A 319 -18.71 -11.74 9.41
N ASP A 320 -18.60 -12.13 8.13
CA ASP A 320 -18.97 -13.49 7.70
C ASP A 320 -17.77 -14.32 7.24
N GLY A 321 -16.69 -13.66 6.80
CA GLY A 321 -15.53 -14.29 6.21
C GLY A 321 -14.44 -14.71 7.21
N PRO A 322 -13.55 -15.65 6.81
CA PRO A 322 -12.31 -15.93 7.54
C PRO A 322 -11.27 -14.81 7.37
N PHE A 323 -11.46 -13.91 6.40
CA PHE A 323 -10.50 -12.89 6.00
C PHE A 323 -10.10 -11.95 7.15
N CYS A 324 -11.08 -11.38 7.86
CA CYS A 324 -10.86 -10.53 9.03
C CYS A 324 -11.08 -11.27 10.36
N ALA A 325 -11.01 -12.61 10.37
CA ALA A 325 -11.30 -13.38 11.59
C ALA A 325 -10.31 -13.13 12.73
N ALA A 326 -9.03 -12.87 12.41
CA ALA A 326 -8.03 -12.51 13.41
C ALA A 326 -8.29 -11.12 14.01
N TYR A 327 -8.69 -10.17 13.17
CA TYR A 327 -9.06 -8.81 13.56
C TYR A 327 -10.28 -8.78 14.51
N ARG A 328 -11.23 -9.71 14.38
CA ARG A 328 -12.36 -9.83 15.32
C ARG A 328 -11.97 -10.30 16.72
N LYS A 329 -10.90 -11.08 16.86
CA LYS A 329 -10.51 -11.69 18.15
C LYS A 329 -9.87 -10.69 19.11
N THR A 330 -9.29 -9.61 18.60
CA THR A 330 -8.70 -8.54 19.41
C THR A 330 -9.76 -7.61 20.02
N GLU A 331 -10.99 -7.60 19.48
CA GLU A 331 -12.10 -6.77 19.95
C GLU A 331 -12.91 -7.42 21.07
N ILE A 332 -13.07 -8.74 21.02
CA ILE A 332 -13.66 -9.48 22.13
C ILE A 332 -12.50 -9.74 23.09
N GLY A 333 -12.32 -8.86 24.08
CA GLY A 333 -11.55 -9.22 25.25
C GLY A 333 -12.15 -10.46 25.88
N THR A 334 -11.79 -11.65 25.40
CA THR A 334 -11.80 -12.83 26.25
C THR A 334 -10.79 -12.51 27.33
N PRO A 335 -11.24 -12.32 28.59
CA PRO A 335 -10.32 -12.28 29.70
C PRO A 335 -9.51 -13.57 29.58
N ASP A 336 -8.19 -13.48 29.69
CA ASP A 336 -7.35 -14.64 29.89
C ASP A 336 -8.00 -15.49 31.00
N GLN A 337 -8.56 -16.64 30.61
CA GLN A 337 -8.84 -17.68 31.57
C GLN A 337 -7.59 -18.53 31.61
N SER A 338 -6.86 -18.35 32.72
CA SER A 338 -5.70 -19.08 33.26
C SER A 338 -4.34 -18.85 32.61
#